data_AF-A0A447N3W2-F1
#
_entry.id   AF-A0A447N3W2-F1
#
_cell.length_a   1.000
_cell.length_b   1.000
_cell.length_c   1.000
_cell.angle_alpha   90.00
_cell.angle_beta   90.00
_cell.angle_gamma   90.00
#
_symmetry.space_group_name_H-M   'P 1'
#
loop_
_entity.id
_entity.type
_entity.pdbx_description
1 polymer ?
#
loop_
_entity_poly.entity_id
_entity_poly.type
_entity_poly.pdbx_seq_one_letter_code
_entity_poly.pdbx_strand_id
1 'polypeptide(L)'
;MGGGASHFDDAVPLGTVEIFHTYYTRDNQRISLPSSFYSSEAYASQINRWISETPREQPIFAWLAFTAPHDPLQAPDEWISRFKSQYEQGYADVYRQRIARLKKLGFLRDDIPLPGLELDKEWQAMTPEQQKYMAKVMQVYAAMIANMDAQIGTVIETLKKTGRDKNTILVFLSDNGVNPAEGFHYESEPDFWKQFDNRYENIGRKNSFISYGPHWADVSNAPYGRYHKTTSGQGGINTSFMISGPGIIHHGAIDNATMAAYDVAPTLYEFAGIDASKSLSERPTLPMIGVSFKRYLTGESLHAPRTQYGVELHNQAAWIDGEWKLRRLVTVFPQAGNAPWELFNLQRDPLETHNLAADYVDKVKILSSAYEAFAKQTMVLYAKGKLIDYVGIDSKTGRYLAVDPQTLQPVPAPLAIPLDTKSDQ
;
A
#
# COMPACT_ATOMS: atom_id res chain seq x y z
N MET A 1 -14.16 1.88 -1.18
CA MET A 1 -12.98 2.38 -0.44
C MET A 1 -12.73 3.78 -0.94
N GLY A 2 -12.61 4.77 -0.05
CA GLY A 2 -12.33 6.16 -0.43
C GLY A 2 -11.34 6.75 0.56
N GLY A 3 -10.59 7.75 0.12
CA GLY A 3 -9.58 8.41 0.96
C GLY A 3 -8.46 9.10 0.21
N GLY A 4 -8.46 9.04 -1.13
CA GLY A 4 -7.55 9.83 -1.95
C GLY A 4 -8.15 11.20 -2.26
N ALA A 5 -7.30 12.22 -2.25
CA ALA A 5 -7.70 13.59 -2.57
C ALA A 5 -6.49 14.36 -3.09
N SER A 6 -6.76 15.50 -3.73
CA SER A 6 -5.76 16.51 -4.01
C SER A 6 -4.87 16.76 -2.78
N HIS A 7 -3.57 16.83 -3.03
CA HIS A 7 -2.57 17.11 -2.02
C HIS A 7 -2.52 18.58 -1.64
N PHE A 8 -3.25 19.45 -2.35
CA PHE A 8 -3.39 20.89 -2.06
C PHE A 8 -4.71 21.21 -1.34
N ASP A 9 -4.93 22.49 -1.03
CA ASP A 9 -6.04 23.01 -0.23
C ASP A 9 -7.43 22.89 -0.87
N ASP A 10 -7.51 22.51 -2.15
CA ASP A 10 -8.77 22.29 -2.86
C ASP A 10 -9.44 20.94 -2.55
N ALA A 11 -8.68 19.98 -1.99
CA ALA A 11 -9.18 18.66 -1.52
C ALA A 11 -10.09 17.94 -2.53
N VAL A 12 -9.82 18.11 -3.83
CA VAL A 12 -10.61 17.49 -4.90
C VAL A 12 -10.49 15.96 -4.81
N PRO A 13 -11.60 15.19 -4.76
CA PRO A 13 -11.57 13.74 -4.64
C PRO A 13 -11.11 13.06 -5.93
N LEU A 14 -10.70 11.78 -5.82
CA LEU A 14 -10.22 11.01 -6.98
C LEU A 14 -11.29 10.73 -8.03
N GLY A 15 -12.55 10.62 -7.61
CA GLY A 15 -13.69 10.36 -8.47
C GLY A 15 -15.00 10.69 -7.78
N THR A 16 -16.10 10.62 -8.53
CA THR A 16 -17.43 11.02 -8.05
C THR A 16 -17.93 10.20 -6.86
N VAL A 17 -17.56 8.92 -6.79
CA VAL A 17 -17.92 8.01 -5.68
C VAL A 17 -17.19 8.31 -4.36
N GLU A 18 -16.05 9.01 -4.39
CA GLU A 18 -15.24 9.30 -3.21
C GLU A 18 -15.61 10.62 -2.52
N ILE A 19 -16.46 11.47 -3.13
CA ILE A 19 -16.79 12.81 -2.66
C ILE A 19 -17.25 12.82 -1.18
N PHE A 20 -18.09 11.87 -0.79
CA PHE A 20 -18.70 11.85 0.55
C PHE A 20 -17.73 11.48 1.67
N HIS A 21 -16.56 10.92 1.34
CA HIS A 21 -15.54 10.46 2.29
C HIS A 21 -14.29 11.36 2.30
N THR A 22 -14.25 12.38 1.43
CA THR A 22 -13.06 13.18 1.20
C THR A 22 -13.11 14.50 1.98
N TYR A 23 -12.69 14.46 3.24
CA TYR A 23 -12.54 15.65 4.08
C TYR A 23 -11.48 15.44 5.15
N TYR A 24 -10.89 16.55 5.58
CA TYR A 24 -9.91 16.55 6.65
C TYR A 24 -10.58 16.77 8.00
N THR A 25 -10.14 16.01 8.99
CA THR A 25 -10.56 16.18 10.38
C THR A 25 -9.37 16.40 11.29
N ARG A 26 -9.57 17.17 12.36
CA ARG A 26 -8.68 17.24 13.51
C ARG A 26 -9.53 17.05 14.75
N ASP A 27 -9.15 16.10 15.61
CA ASP A 27 -9.89 15.75 16.82
C ASP A 27 -11.38 15.43 16.54
N ASN A 28 -11.62 14.64 15.49
CA ASN A 28 -12.94 14.28 14.97
C ASN A 28 -13.81 15.45 14.46
N GLN A 29 -13.24 16.65 14.33
CA GLN A 29 -13.92 17.81 13.77
C GLN A 29 -13.42 18.09 12.36
N ARG A 30 -14.33 18.29 11.42
CA ARG A 30 -13.98 18.71 10.06
C ARG A 30 -13.28 20.07 10.09
N ILE A 31 -12.19 20.20 9.34
CA ILE A 31 -11.42 21.44 9.24
C ILE A 31 -11.41 21.97 7.80
N SER A 32 -11.22 23.28 7.65
CA SER A 32 -10.82 23.89 6.38
C SER A 32 -9.31 23.84 6.23
N LEU A 33 -8.85 23.79 4.98
CA LEU A 33 -7.43 23.78 4.66
C LEU A 33 -6.95 25.22 4.40
N PRO A 34 -5.80 25.63 4.96
CA PRO A 34 -5.21 26.92 4.62
C PRO A 34 -4.73 26.92 3.18
N SER A 35 -4.64 28.10 2.53
CA SER A 35 -4.16 28.22 1.14
C SER A 35 -2.72 27.72 0.93
N SER A 36 -1.93 27.61 1.99
CA SER A 36 -0.57 27.06 1.98
C SER A 36 -0.53 25.54 2.19
N PHE A 37 -1.68 24.85 2.18
CA PHE A 37 -1.73 23.43 2.49
C PHE A 37 -1.05 22.60 1.39
N TYR A 38 -0.12 21.76 1.83
CA TYR A 38 0.34 20.60 1.09
C TYR A 38 0.36 19.40 2.04
N SER A 39 -0.31 18.32 1.66
CA SER A 39 -0.63 17.18 2.55
C SER A 39 0.55 16.67 3.39
N SER A 40 1.68 16.31 2.78
CA SER A 40 2.84 15.78 3.52
C SER A 40 3.40 16.77 4.54
N GLU A 41 3.49 18.04 4.18
CA GLU A 41 3.94 19.11 5.08
C GLU A 41 2.96 19.34 6.22
N ALA A 42 1.65 19.32 5.93
CA ALA A 42 0.61 19.50 6.92
C ALA A 42 0.59 18.35 7.94
N TYR A 43 0.70 17.09 7.49
CA TYR A 43 0.75 15.92 8.36
C TYR A 43 1.97 15.95 9.28
N ALA A 44 3.16 16.21 8.73
CA ALA A 44 4.38 16.28 9.53
C ALA A 44 4.40 17.48 10.49
N SER A 45 3.93 18.65 10.04
CA SER A 45 3.79 19.83 10.91
C SER A 45 2.87 19.55 12.10
N GLN A 46 1.73 18.88 11.87
CA GLN A 46 0.79 18.56 12.93
C GLN A 46 1.34 17.51 13.90
N ILE A 47 1.99 16.45 13.41
CA ILE A 47 2.59 15.44 14.30
C ILE A 47 3.78 16.00 15.10
N ASN A 48 4.59 16.87 14.49
CA ASN A 48 5.67 17.58 15.19
C ASN A 48 5.14 18.43 16.34
N ARG A 49 4.02 19.13 16.12
CA ARG A 49 3.36 19.92 17.16
C ARG A 49 2.93 19.02 18.32
N TRP A 50 2.20 17.94 18.03
CA TRP A 50 1.74 17.00 19.06
C TRP A 50 2.90 16.37 19.85
N ILE A 51 3.98 15.98 19.18
CA ILE A 51 5.18 15.45 19.84
C ILE A 51 5.81 16.50 20.77
N SER A 52 5.90 17.76 20.32
CA SER A 52 6.50 18.85 21.08
C SER A 52 5.65 19.28 22.28
N GLU A 53 4.32 19.24 22.16
CA GLU A 53 3.38 19.61 23.21
C GLU A 53 3.21 18.51 24.26
N THR A 54 3.51 17.26 23.93
CA THR A 54 3.36 16.13 24.86
C THR A 54 4.49 16.14 25.91
N PRO A 55 4.17 16.13 27.22
CA PRO A 55 5.16 16.06 28.30
C PRO A 55 6.17 14.92 28.10
N ARG A 56 7.46 15.19 28.35
CA ARG A 56 8.57 14.28 28.01
C ARG A 56 8.41 12.88 28.62
N GLU A 57 7.84 12.83 29.81
CA GLU A 57 7.65 11.67 30.66
C GLU A 57 6.48 10.80 30.19
N GLN A 58 5.59 11.36 29.37
CA GLN A 58 4.49 10.63 28.76
C GLN A 58 4.95 9.93 27.47
N PRO A 59 4.73 8.61 27.32
CA PRO A 59 5.01 7.90 26.07
C PRO A 59 4.04 8.34 24.97
N ILE A 60 4.48 8.24 23.72
CA ILE A 60 3.70 8.62 22.54
C ILE A 60 3.62 7.42 21.60
N PHE A 61 2.41 7.12 21.12
CA PHE A 61 2.21 6.37 19.90
C PHE A 61 1.89 7.35 18.78
N ALA A 62 2.82 7.51 17.82
CA ALA A 62 2.71 8.44 16.72
C ALA A 62 2.49 7.67 15.41
N TRP A 63 1.30 7.82 14.81
CA TRP A 63 0.96 7.26 13.51
C TRP A 63 1.01 8.36 12.45
N LEU A 64 1.99 8.32 11.56
CA LEU A 64 2.12 9.26 10.44
C LEU A 64 1.87 8.53 9.12
N ALA A 65 0.61 8.47 8.70
CA ALA A 65 0.23 7.94 7.39
C ALA A 65 0.15 9.07 6.38
N PHE A 66 1.19 9.20 5.58
CA PHE A 66 1.15 10.08 4.41
C PHE A 66 0.16 9.56 3.38
N THR A 67 -0.45 10.48 2.62
CA THR A 67 -1.19 10.14 1.40
C THR A 67 -0.26 10.13 0.18
N ALA A 68 0.90 10.76 0.26
CA ALA A 68 1.91 10.69 -0.80
C ALA A 68 2.57 9.29 -0.84
N PRO A 69 2.97 8.77 -2.01
CA PRO A 69 2.88 9.39 -3.34
C PRO A 69 1.65 8.89 -4.13
N HIS A 70 0.49 8.73 -3.48
CA HIS A 70 -0.74 8.32 -4.17
C HIS A 70 -1.20 9.40 -5.17
N ASP A 71 -2.04 9.00 -6.12
CA ASP A 71 -2.70 9.94 -7.03
C ASP A 71 -3.65 10.89 -6.26
N PRO A 72 -3.94 12.08 -6.81
CA PRO A 72 -3.35 12.64 -8.03
C PRO A 72 -1.89 13.05 -7.79
N LEU A 73 -1.00 12.77 -8.74
CA LEU A 73 0.41 13.11 -8.58
C LEU A 73 0.59 14.63 -8.61
N GLN A 74 0.97 15.18 -7.46
CA GLN A 74 1.01 16.61 -7.19
C GLN A 74 2.12 16.94 -6.21
N ALA A 75 2.95 17.94 -6.50
CA ALA A 75 4.02 18.40 -5.61
C ALA A 75 4.27 19.91 -5.78
N PRO A 76 4.81 20.62 -4.76
CA PRO A 76 5.17 22.02 -4.91
C PRO A 76 6.25 22.21 -5.99
N ASP A 77 6.21 23.34 -6.70
CA ASP A 77 7.10 23.63 -7.83
C ASP A 77 8.58 23.55 -7.48
N GLU A 78 8.96 23.99 -6.28
CA GLU A 78 10.33 23.90 -5.79
C GLU A 78 10.83 22.44 -5.74
N TRP A 79 9.97 21.47 -5.41
CA TRP A 79 10.33 20.05 -5.37
C TRP A 79 10.38 19.46 -6.77
N ILE A 80 9.39 19.77 -7.62
CA ILE A 80 9.37 19.31 -9.01
C ILE A 80 10.63 19.78 -9.76
N SER A 81 11.08 21.03 -9.52
CA SER A 81 12.25 21.60 -10.19
C SER A 81 13.56 20.83 -9.95
N ARG A 82 13.68 20.12 -8.82
CA ARG A 82 14.87 19.34 -8.45
C ARG A 82 15.08 18.11 -9.35
N PHE A 83 14.03 17.66 -10.02
CA PHE A 83 14.05 16.51 -10.91
C PHE A 83 14.09 16.91 -12.40
N LYS A 84 14.38 18.18 -12.71
CA LYS A 84 14.49 18.64 -14.09
C LYS A 84 15.45 17.75 -14.89
N SER A 85 14.98 17.31 -16.06
CA SER A 85 15.69 16.43 -16.98
C SER A 85 16.02 15.02 -16.48
N GLN A 86 15.49 14.62 -15.31
CA GLN A 86 15.48 13.23 -14.90
C GLN A 86 14.40 12.46 -15.67
N TYR A 87 14.63 11.16 -15.86
CA TYR A 87 13.68 10.22 -16.48
C TYR A 87 13.44 10.41 -18.00
N GLU A 88 14.19 11.29 -18.67
CA GLU A 88 14.11 11.49 -20.13
C GLU A 88 14.66 10.29 -20.92
N GLN A 89 15.50 9.44 -20.29
CA GLN A 89 16.01 8.20 -20.87
C GLN A 89 14.94 7.09 -21.01
N GLY A 90 13.77 7.26 -20.37
CA GLY A 90 12.65 6.34 -20.51
C GLY A 90 12.64 5.13 -19.59
N TYR A 91 11.58 4.34 -19.71
CA TYR A 91 11.21 3.28 -18.78
C TYR A 91 12.31 2.23 -18.58
N ALA A 92 12.80 1.65 -19.68
CA ALA A 92 13.69 0.50 -19.62
C ALA A 92 15.07 0.85 -19.03
N ASP A 93 15.63 2.01 -19.38
CA ASP A 93 16.90 2.46 -18.83
C ASP A 93 16.81 2.70 -17.32
N VAL A 94 15.73 3.32 -16.86
CA VAL A 94 15.51 3.52 -15.42
C VAL A 94 15.31 2.18 -14.70
N TYR A 95 14.56 1.24 -15.28
CA TYR A 95 14.40 -0.11 -14.72
C TYR A 95 15.74 -0.84 -14.63
N ARG A 96 16.55 -0.83 -15.70
CA ARG A 96 17.91 -1.41 -15.71
C ARG A 96 18.79 -0.81 -14.61
N GLN A 97 18.74 0.51 -14.44
CA GLN A 97 19.48 1.20 -13.36
C GLN A 97 19.01 0.76 -11.97
N ARG A 98 17.70 0.61 -11.75
CA ARG A 98 17.14 0.11 -10.48
C ARG A 98 17.55 -1.33 -10.19
N ILE A 99 17.45 -2.22 -11.18
CA ILE A 99 17.91 -3.61 -11.05
C ILE A 99 19.41 -3.67 -10.71
N ALA A 100 20.25 -2.92 -11.42
CA ALA A 100 21.68 -2.86 -11.14
C ALA A 100 21.96 -2.34 -9.71
N ARG A 101 21.19 -1.35 -9.25
CA ARG A 101 21.31 -0.81 -7.89
C ARG A 101 20.86 -1.80 -6.83
N LEU A 102 19.74 -2.50 -7.04
CA LEU A 102 19.23 -3.54 -6.14
C LEU A 102 20.24 -4.69 -5.99
N LYS A 103 20.85 -5.12 -7.10
CA LYS A 103 21.96 -6.09 -7.11
C LYS A 103 23.16 -5.60 -6.32
N LYS A 104 23.62 -4.37 -6.60
CA LYS A 104 24.75 -3.75 -5.89
C LYS A 104 24.51 -3.58 -4.39
N LEU A 105 23.27 -3.37 -3.97
CA LEU A 105 22.88 -3.23 -2.57
C LEU A 105 22.62 -4.57 -1.86
N GLY A 106 22.55 -5.69 -2.59
CA GLY A 106 22.30 -7.02 -2.04
C GLY A 106 20.82 -7.37 -1.86
N PHE A 107 19.89 -6.58 -2.40
CA PHE A 107 18.44 -6.88 -2.37
C PHE A 107 18.02 -7.90 -3.44
N LEU A 108 18.81 -8.04 -4.51
CA LEU A 108 18.54 -8.96 -5.60
C LEU A 108 19.82 -9.73 -5.93
N ARG A 109 19.73 -11.06 -6.02
CA ARG A 109 20.88 -11.88 -6.45
C ARG A 109 21.08 -11.78 -7.96
N ASP A 110 22.31 -12.04 -8.41
CA ASP A 110 22.64 -11.92 -9.82
C ASP A 110 21.97 -12.97 -10.72
N ASP A 111 21.68 -14.13 -10.15
CA ASP A 111 21.12 -15.32 -10.81
C ASP A 111 19.60 -15.32 -10.93
N ILE A 112 18.90 -14.31 -10.38
CA ILE A 112 17.44 -14.25 -10.43
C ILE A 112 16.97 -13.93 -11.87
N PRO A 113 16.09 -14.77 -12.46
CA PRO A 113 15.48 -14.46 -13.75
C PRO A 113 14.59 -13.22 -13.61
N LEU A 114 14.80 -12.23 -14.49
CA LEU A 114 13.99 -11.02 -14.52
C LEU A 114 12.69 -11.25 -15.31
N PRO A 115 11.59 -10.59 -14.95
CA PRO A 115 10.35 -10.64 -15.72
C PRO A 115 10.58 -10.08 -17.14
N GLY A 116 9.92 -10.68 -18.14
CA GLY A 116 9.85 -10.11 -19.49
C GLY A 116 8.95 -8.88 -19.51
N LEU A 117 9.54 -7.69 -19.68
CA LEU A 117 8.83 -6.41 -19.76
C LEU A 117 9.11 -5.76 -21.13
N GLU A 118 8.07 -5.22 -21.77
CA GLU A 118 8.16 -4.56 -23.07
C GLU A 118 8.51 -3.06 -22.97
N LEU A 119 9.20 -2.63 -21.91
CA LEU A 119 9.38 -1.22 -21.56
C LEU A 119 10.07 -0.38 -22.66
N ASP A 120 11.05 -0.96 -23.36
CA ASP A 120 11.72 -0.28 -24.49
C ASP A 120 10.74 -0.05 -25.65
N LYS A 121 9.91 -1.05 -25.97
CA LYS A 121 8.89 -0.98 -27.03
C LYS A 121 7.83 0.06 -26.70
N GLU A 122 7.32 0.06 -25.46
CA GLU A 122 6.29 1.01 -25.02
C GLU A 122 6.81 2.45 -25.00
N TRP A 123 8.08 2.67 -24.61
CA TRP A 123 8.68 4.00 -24.68
C TRP A 123 8.91 4.48 -26.11
N GLN A 124 9.41 3.61 -26.99
CA GLN A 124 9.70 3.94 -28.40
C GLN A 124 8.44 4.14 -29.26
N ALA A 125 7.30 3.59 -28.84
CA ALA A 125 6.02 3.79 -29.52
C ALA A 125 5.44 5.21 -29.34
N MET A 126 5.91 5.96 -28.33
CA MET A 126 5.47 7.33 -28.05
C MET A 126 6.16 8.37 -28.92
N THR A 127 5.47 9.48 -29.23
CA THR A 127 6.11 10.66 -29.84
C THR A 127 7.07 11.33 -28.84
N PRO A 128 8.04 12.16 -29.31
CA PRO A 128 8.92 12.90 -28.42
C PRO A 128 8.18 13.76 -27.36
N GLU A 129 7.03 14.34 -27.72
CA GLU A 129 6.20 15.13 -26.81
C GLU A 129 5.56 14.26 -25.73
N GLN A 130 5.08 13.07 -26.09
CA GLN A 130 4.52 12.10 -25.14
C GLN A 130 5.60 11.57 -24.19
N GLN A 131 6.79 11.24 -24.70
CA GLN A 131 7.94 10.84 -23.88
C GLN A 131 8.32 11.93 -22.87
N LYS A 132 8.41 13.19 -23.34
CA LYS A 132 8.68 14.35 -22.49
C LYS A 132 7.61 14.54 -21.41
N TYR A 133 6.33 14.36 -21.76
CA TYR A 133 5.22 14.41 -20.81
C TYR A 133 5.34 13.30 -19.75
N MET A 134 5.55 12.05 -20.16
CA MET A 134 5.68 10.93 -19.24
C MET A 134 6.92 11.02 -18.34
N ALA A 135 8.04 11.57 -18.84
CA ALA A 135 9.19 11.88 -18.00
C ALA A 135 8.81 12.89 -16.91
N LYS A 136 8.10 13.97 -17.25
CA LYS A 136 7.62 14.97 -16.30
C LYS A 136 6.67 14.39 -15.25
N VAL A 137 5.78 13.47 -15.64
CA VAL A 137 4.91 12.74 -14.70
C VAL A 137 5.74 12.00 -13.64
N MET A 138 6.81 11.30 -14.05
CA MET A 138 7.72 10.63 -13.11
C MET A 138 8.54 11.59 -12.26
N GLN A 139 8.91 12.77 -12.79
CA GLN A 139 9.55 13.83 -12.02
C GLN A 139 8.65 14.35 -10.89
N VAL A 140 7.34 14.48 -11.15
CA VAL A 140 6.36 14.85 -10.12
C VAL A 140 6.24 13.75 -9.06
N TYR A 141 6.12 12.49 -9.47
CA TYR A 141 6.12 11.34 -8.54
C TYR A 141 7.35 11.33 -7.64
N ALA A 142 8.55 11.51 -8.22
CA ALA A 142 9.79 11.58 -7.48
C ALA A 142 9.85 12.79 -6.52
N ALA A 143 9.29 13.93 -6.93
CA ALA A 143 9.17 15.12 -6.09
C ALA A 143 8.26 14.91 -4.88
N MET A 144 7.15 14.17 -5.02
CA MET A 144 6.28 13.80 -3.90
C MET A 144 7.02 12.97 -2.86
N ILE A 145 7.78 11.95 -3.31
CA ILE A 145 8.58 11.11 -2.43
C ILE A 145 9.67 11.93 -1.74
N ALA A 146 10.38 12.79 -2.47
CA ALA A 146 11.43 13.61 -1.89
C ALA A 146 10.90 14.62 -0.86
N ASN A 147 9.73 15.22 -1.10
CA ASN A 147 9.08 16.06 -0.10
C ASN A 147 8.69 15.23 1.13
N MET A 148 8.04 14.07 0.94
CA MET A 148 7.67 13.17 2.04
C MET A 148 8.88 12.78 2.90
N ASP A 149 10.00 12.40 2.27
CA ASP A 149 11.25 12.07 2.96
C ASP A 149 11.81 13.27 3.76
N ALA A 150 11.79 14.47 3.18
CA ALA A 150 12.17 15.68 3.90
C ALA A 150 11.26 15.94 5.12
N GLN A 151 9.96 15.68 4.99
CA GLN A 151 9.01 15.80 6.09
C GLN A 151 9.26 14.76 7.19
N ILE A 152 9.57 13.51 6.84
CA ILE A 152 10.06 12.49 7.80
C ILE A 152 11.31 13.00 8.53
N GLY A 153 12.23 13.65 7.81
CA GLY A 153 13.41 14.30 8.39
C GLY A 153 13.06 15.34 9.46
N THR A 154 11.99 16.13 9.27
CA THR A 154 11.53 17.08 10.30
C THR A 154 11.03 16.39 11.57
N VAL A 155 10.40 15.22 11.44
CA VAL A 155 9.91 14.43 12.58
C VAL A 155 11.06 13.84 13.37
N ILE A 156 12.07 13.30 12.67
CA ILE A 156 13.32 12.83 13.28
C ILE A 156 14.00 13.97 14.05
N GLU A 157 14.03 15.18 13.50
CA GLU A 157 14.60 16.35 14.17
C GLU A 157 13.79 16.77 15.41
N THR A 158 12.46 16.74 15.34
CA THR A 158 11.59 17.00 16.49
C THR A 158 11.82 15.98 17.62
N LEU A 159 11.98 14.70 17.29
CA LEU A 159 12.32 13.67 18.28
C LEU A 159 13.67 13.95 18.97
N LYS A 160 14.68 14.47 18.25
CA LYS A 160 15.96 14.88 18.84
C LYS A 160 15.80 16.09 19.75
N LYS A 161 15.11 17.14 19.28
CA LYS A 161 14.87 18.38 20.05
C LYS A 161 14.09 18.14 21.34
N THR A 162 13.16 17.19 21.32
CA THR A 162 12.37 16.79 22.49
C THR A 162 13.07 15.74 23.37
N GLY A 163 14.28 15.30 22.99
CA GLY A 163 15.07 14.32 23.74
C GLY A 163 14.46 12.92 23.77
N ARG A 164 13.70 12.56 22.72
CA ARG A 164 12.99 11.28 22.54
C ARG A 164 13.70 10.34 21.56
N ASP A 165 14.59 10.83 20.71
CA ASP A 165 15.24 10.07 19.62
C ASP A 165 15.91 8.76 20.07
N LYS A 166 16.49 8.72 21.28
CA LYS A 166 17.15 7.52 21.82
C LYS A 166 16.19 6.46 22.36
N ASN A 167 14.92 6.79 22.56
CA ASN A 167 13.92 5.90 23.14
C ASN A 167 12.68 5.75 22.24
N THR A 168 12.86 5.85 20.93
CA THR A 168 11.79 5.65 19.94
C THR A 168 12.06 4.40 19.12
N ILE A 169 11.07 3.52 19.04
CA ILE A 169 11.00 2.50 17.99
C ILE A 169 10.38 3.17 16.76
N LEU A 170 11.15 3.30 15.69
CA LEU A 170 10.71 3.86 14.41
C LEU A 170 10.43 2.72 13.45
N VAL A 171 9.22 2.72 12.87
CA VAL A 171 8.80 1.80 11.81
C VAL A 171 8.43 2.63 10.59
N PHE A 172 8.97 2.26 9.43
CA PHE A 172 8.54 2.76 8.13
C PHE A 172 8.09 1.59 7.27
N LEU A 173 6.92 1.72 6.65
CA LEU A 173 6.43 0.77 5.67
C LEU A 173 5.61 1.44 4.58
N SER A 174 5.57 0.83 3.40
CA SER A 174 4.54 1.11 2.40
C SER A 174 3.35 0.16 2.58
N ASP A 175 2.14 0.66 2.37
CA ASP A 175 0.88 -0.02 2.64
C ASP A 175 0.49 -1.08 1.60
N ASN A 176 1.08 -1.01 0.38
CA ASN A 176 0.92 -2.00 -0.69
C ASN A 176 2.04 -1.83 -1.74
N GLY A 177 2.05 -2.72 -2.74
CA GLY A 177 2.84 -2.54 -3.95
C GLY A 177 2.48 -1.26 -4.71
N VAL A 178 3.26 -0.96 -5.74
CA VAL A 178 3.13 0.28 -6.53
C VAL A 178 1.73 0.40 -7.17
N ASN A 179 1.18 1.59 -7.34
CA ASN A 179 -0.11 1.78 -8.02
C ASN A 179 0.09 1.67 -9.55
N PRO A 180 -0.66 0.88 -10.33
CA PRO A 180 -0.54 0.86 -11.79
C PRO A 180 -1.55 1.77 -12.50
N ALA A 181 -2.35 2.53 -11.76
CA ALA A 181 -3.49 3.26 -12.30
C ALA A 181 -3.12 4.30 -13.38
N GLU A 182 -4.05 4.47 -14.31
CA GLU A 182 -4.15 5.61 -15.21
C GLU A 182 -5.34 6.47 -14.77
N GLY A 183 -5.43 7.74 -15.20
CA GLY A 183 -6.49 8.65 -14.73
C GLY A 183 -7.90 8.05 -14.83
N PHE A 184 -8.23 7.42 -15.97
CA PHE A 184 -9.53 6.78 -16.23
C PHE A 184 -9.89 5.62 -15.29
N HIS A 185 -8.93 5.15 -14.48
CA HIS A 185 -9.21 4.19 -13.40
C HIS A 185 -10.18 4.75 -12.36
N TYR A 186 -10.11 6.05 -12.07
CA TYR A 186 -10.92 6.69 -11.03
C TYR A 186 -12.22 7.27 -11.54
N GLU A 187 -12.24 7.73 -12.79
CA GLU A 187 -13.43 8.31 -13.40
C GLU A 187 -13.40 8.18 -14.93
N SER A 188 -14.49 7.66 -15.49
CA SER A 188 -14.63 7.44 -16.93
C SER A 188 -15.34 8.60 -17.63
N GLU A 189 -16.10 9.41 -16.90
CA GLU A 189 -16.91 10.49 -17.49
C GLU A 189 -16.04 11.67 -17.95
N PRO A 190 -16.06 12.05 -19.25
CA PRO A 190 -15.23 13.16 -19.76
C PRO A 190 -15.48 14.50 -19.07
N ASP A 191 -16.69 14.74 -18.58
CA ASP A 191 -17.07 15.97 -17.89
C ASP A 191 -16.30 16.17 -16.59
N PHE A 192 -15.97 15.09 -15.88
CA PHE A 192 -15.13 15.15 -14.69
C PHE A 192 -13.73 15.70 -15.02
N TRP A 193 -13.17 15.32 -16.17
CA TRP A 193 -11.82 15.70 -16.55
C TRP A 193 -11.68 17.16 -16.99
N LYS A 194 -12.78 17.83 -17.38
CA LYS A 194 -12.78 19.23 -17.85
C LYS A 194 -12.35 20.23 -16.77
N GLN A 195 -12.39 19.85 -15.50
CA GLN A 195 -12.01 20.72 -14.38
C GLN A 195 -10.49 20.80 -14.16
N PHE A 196 -9.71 19.89 -14.77
CA PHE A 196 -8.26 19.80 -14.55
C PHE A 196 -7.46 20.36 -15.72
N ASP A 197 -6.35 21.04 -15.42
CA ASP A 197 -5.36 21.44 -16.42
C ASP A 197 -4.18 20.46 -16.42
N ASN A 198 -4.25 19.48 -17.31
CA ASN A 198 -3.24 18.45 -17.49
C ASN A 198 -2.25 18.75 -18.63
N ARG A 199 -2.06 20.02 -19.00
CA ARG A 199 -1.02 20.40 -19.97
C ARG A 199 0.37 20.25 -19.35
N TYR A 200 1.38 20.00 -20.20
CA TYR A 200 2.77 19.78 -19.77
C TYR A 200 3.30 20.85 -18.80
N GLU A 201 2.93 22.11 -19.04
CA GLU A 201 3.36 23.24 -18.24
C GLU A 201 2.76 23.23 -16.84
N ASN A 202 1.64 22.53 -16.61
CA ASN A 202 0.85 22.59 -15.38
C ASN A 202 0.86 21.28 -14.55
N ILE A 203 1.09 20.12 -15.16
CA ILE A 203 1.04 18.84 -14.45
C ILE A 203 1.91 18.81 -13.18
N GLY A 204 1.32 18.29 -12.11
CA GLY A 204 1.91 18.26 -10.76
C GLY A 204 1.49 19.43 -9.86
N ARG A 205 0.82 20.46 -10.39
CA ARG A 205 0.32 21.59 -9.60
C ARG A 205 -1.12 21.38 -9.11
N LYS A 206 -1.55 22.24 -8.18
CA LYS A 206 -2.95 22.42 -7.80
C LYS A 206 -3.78 22.64 -9.06
N ASN A 207 -4.92 21.94 -9.18
CA ASN A 207 -5.78 21.81 -10.36
C ASN A 207 -5.34 20.85 -11.49
N SER A 208 -4.25 20.08 -11.31
CA SER A 208 -3.93 18.97 -12.20
C SER A 208 -4.31 17.62 -11.57
N PHE A 209 -4.65 16.64 -12.39
CA PHE A 209 -4.87 15.25 -11.99
C PHE A 209 -4.20 14.32 -12.98
N ILE A 210 -3.08 13.75 -12.56
CA ILE A 210 -2.32 12.76 -13.34
C ILE A 210 -2.01 11.53 -12.47
N SER A 211 -1.92 10.39 -13.15
CA SER A 211 -1.34 9.15 -12.66
C SER A 211 -0.17 8.78 -13.59
N TYR A 212 0.83 8.07 -13.08
CA TYR A 212 2.01 7.68 -13.89
C TYR A 212 1.84 6.43 -14.78
N GLY A 213 0.70 5.73 -14.67
CA GLY A 213 0.38 4.59 -15.51
C GLY A 213 1.19 3.32 -15.24
N PRO A 214 0.87 2.23 -15.96
CA PRO A 214 1.39 0.89 -15.68
C PRO A 214 2.89 0.78 -15.94
N HIS A 215 3.44 1.48 -16.94
CA HIS A 215 4.86 1.33 -17.28
C HIS A 215 5.79 1.97 -16.26
N TRP A 216 5.48 3.18 -15.75
CA TRP A 216 6.24 3.71 -14.60
C TRP A 216 5.99 2.91 -13.33
N ALA A 217 4.82 2.29 -13.19
CA ALA A 217 4.55 1.36 -12.11
C ALA A 217 5.46 0.13 -12.18
N ASP A 218 5.62 -0.51 -13.33
CA ASP A 218 6.57 -1.62 -13.57
C ASP A 218 7.99 -1.21 -13.19
N VAL A 219 8.42 -0.03 -13.63
CA VAL A 219 9.75 0.51 -13.32
C VAL A 219 9.91 0.72 -11.81
N SER A 220 8.89 1.24 -11.14
CA SER A 220 8.91 1.54 -9.69
C SER A 220 8.73 0.31 -8.82
N ASN A 221 8.13 -0.74 -9.38
CA ASN A 221 7.96 -2.03 -8.72
C ASN A 221 9.15 -2.97 -8.92
N ALA A 222 10.29 -2.45 -9.38
CA ALA A 222 11.52 -3.23 -9.50
C ALA A 222 11.90 -3.85 -8.14
N PRO A 223 12.25 -5.15 -8.08
CA PRO A 223 12.55 -6.00 -9.23
C PRO A 223 11.34 -6.71 -9.86
N TYR A 224 10.20 -6.76 -9.17
CA TYR A 224 9.02 -7.53 -9.58
C TYR A 224 8.48 -7.16 -10.95
N GLY A 225 8.47 -5.88 -11.28
CA GLY A 225 8.06 -5.37 -12.59
C GLY A 225 6.60 -5.61 -12.97
N ARG A 226 5.86 -6.49 -12.28
CA ARG A 226 4.43 -6.81 -12.48
C ARG A 226 3.76 -7.03 -11.12
N TYR A 227 2.47 -7.37 -11.16
CA TYR A 227 1.66 -7.76 -10.02
C TYR A 227 1.63 -6.68 -8.95
N HIS A 228 1.04 -5.53 -9.25
CA HIS A 228 1.08 -4.32 -8.45
C HIS A 228 0.05 -4.30 -7.31
N LYS A 229 -0.24 -3.10 -6.77
CA LYS A 229 -1.34 -2.83 -5.82
C LYS A 229 -2.60 -3.61 -6.18
N THR A 230 -3.28 -4.15 -5.16
CA THR A 230 -4.48 -5.00 -5.24
C THR A 230 -4.28 -6.42 -5.78
N THR A 231 -3.07 -6.82 -6.16
CA THR A 231 -2.78 -8.21 -6.56
C THR A 231 -2.13 -9.02 -5.44
N SER A 232 -2.25 -10.34 -5.51
CA SER A 232 -1.62 -11.27 -4.56
C SER A 232 -0.18 -11.68 -4.93
N GLY A 233 0.36 -11.17 -6.04
CA GLY A 233 1.75 -11.39 -6.43
C GLY A 233 2.73 -10.61 -5.55
N GLN A 234 4.02 -10.99 -5.56
CA GLN A 234 5.05 -10.39 -4.71
C GLN A 234 5.18 -8.88 -4.96
N GLY A 235 4.98 -8.41 -6.18
CA GLY A 235 4.98 -6.98 -6.48
C GLY A 235 3.84 -6.19 -5.81
N GLY A 236 2.83 -6.87 -5.27
CA GLY A 236 1.63 -6.26 -4.71
C GLY A 236 1.64 -6.31 -3.19
N ILE A 237 2.38 -7.26 -2.63
CA ILE A 237 2.37 -7.59 -1.19
C ILE A 237 3.74 -7.56 -0.53
N ASN A 238 4.85 -7.55 -1.29
CA ASN A 238 6.19 -7.44 -0.73
C ASN A 238 6.68 -5.99 -0.84
N THR A 239 6.49 -5.24 0.24
CA THR A 239 6.72 -3.80 0.30
C THR A 239 7.95 -3.45 1.13
N SER A 240 8.45 -2.22 0.98
CA SER A 240 9.55 -1.71 1.80
C SER A 240 9.15 -1.68 3.28
N PHE A 241 9.98 -2.25 4.14
CA PHE A 241 9.84 -2.21 5.59
C PHE A 241 11.19 -1.89 6.24
N MET A 242 11.20 -0.95 7.18
CA MET A 242 12.36 -0.63 8.02
C MET A 242 11.92 -0.49 9.47
N ILE A 243 12.71 -1.05 10.38
CA ILE A 243 12.52 -0.88 11.82
C ILE A 243 13.85 -0.52 12.48
N SER A 244 13.83 0.40 13.43
CA SER A 244 15.01 0.82 14.19
C SER A 244 14.62 1.34 15.57
N GLY A 245 15.55 1.32 16.53
CA GLY A 245 15.32 1.87 17.86
C GLY A 245 16.09 1.13 18.96
N PRO A 246 15.86 1.49 20.23
CA PRO A 246 16.60 0.91 21.36
C PRO A 246 16.40 -0.61 21.46
N GLY A 247 17.50 -1.33 21.72
CA GLY A 247 17.51 -2.77 21.92
C GLY A 247 17.47 -3.62 20.65
N ILE A 248 17.20 -3.04 19.48
CA ILE A 248 17.26 -3.75 18.20
C ILE A 248 18.73 -3.91 17.79
N ILE A 249 19.21 -5.15 17.75
CA ILE A 249 20.63 -5.45 17.44
C ILE A 249 20.86 -5.76 15.95
N HIS A 250 19.80 -6.12 15.22
CA HIS A 250 19.82 -6.30 13.77
C HIS A 250 19.75 -4.94 13.09
N HIS A 251 20.88 -4.22 13.01
CA HIS A 251 20.95 -2.87 12.42
C HIS A 251 21.90 -2.80 11.23
N GLY A 252 21.56 -1.97 10.23
CA GLY A 252 22.42 -1.72 9.06
C GLY A 252 22.60 -2.90 8.10
N ALA A 253 21.72 -3.91 8.18
CA ALA A 253 21.73 -5.09 7.33
C ALA A 253 20.37 -5.28 6.64
N ILE A 254 20.38 -6.01 5.52
CA ILE A 254 19.15 -6.52 4.90
C ILE A 254 18.80 -7.81 5.64
N ASP A 255 17.64 -7.82 6.29
CA ASP A 255 17.10 -9.00 6.92
C ASP A 255 16.08 -9.67 5.98
N ASN A 256 16.29 -10.95 5.69
CA ASN A 256 15.42 -11.73 4.80
C ASN A 256 14.36 -12.53 5.57
N ALA A 257 14.21 -12.29 6.88
CA ALA A 257 13.14 -12.87 7.68
C ALA A 257 11.76 -12.50 7.12
N THR A 258 10.89 -13.50 6.99
CA THR A 258 9.51 -13.29 6.54
C THR A 258 8.70 -12.61 7.64
N MET A 259 8.13 -11.45 7.35
CA MET A 259 7.23 -10.72 8.24
C MET A 259 5.95 -10.33 7.48
N ALA A 260 4.81 -10.34 8.17
CA ALA A 260 3.54 -9.84 7.63
C ALA A 260 3.15 -8.54 8.35
N ALA A 261 2.38 -7.67 7.69
CA ALA A 261 1.96 -6.38 8.27
C ALA A 261 1.23 -6.54 9.62
N TYR A 262 0.49 -7.63 9.81
CA TYR A 262 -0.20 -7.93 11.06
C TYR A 262 0.72 -8.35 12.22
N ASP A 263 2.03 -8.51 11.99
CA ASP A 263 3.04 -8.75 13.03
C ASP A 263 3.53 -7.45 13.70
N VAL A 264 3.30 -6.29 13.07
CA VAL A 264 3.77 -5.00 13.60
C VAL A 264 3.11 -4.70 14.94
N ALA A 265 1.79 -4.85 15.05
CA ALA A 265 1.05 -4.55 16.27
C ALA A 265 1.52 -5.37 17.50
N PRO A 266 1.54 -6.73 17.47
CA PRO A 266 2.00 -7.51 18.61
C PRO A 266 3.48 -7.24 18.95
N THR A 267 4.31 -6.93 17.95
CA THR A 267 5.71 -6.53 18.17
C THR A 267 5.80 -5.23 18.99
N LEU A 268 5.05 -4.20 18.59
CA LEU A 268 5.03 -2.92 19.31
C LEU A 268 4.40 -3.05 20.71
N TYR A 269 3.38 -3.89 20.87
CA TYR A 269 2.79 -4.19 22.17
C TYR A 269 3.82 -4.80 23.12
N GLU A 270 4.62 -5.76 22.66
CA GLU A 270 5.64 -6.38 23.51
C GLU A 270 6.79 -5.41 23.86
N PHE A 271 7.16 -4.49 22.95
CA PHE A 271 8.08 -3.39 23.29
C PHE A 271 7.50 -2.43 24.33
N ALA A 272 6.20 -2.16 24.27
CA ALA A 272 5.48 -1.33 25.23
C ALA A 272 5.15 -2.04 26.57
N GLY A 273 5.46 -3.34 26.70
CA GLY A 273 5.08 -4.14 27.87
C GLY A 273 3.59 -4.44 27.98
N ILE A 274 2.87 -4.35 26.85
CA ILE A 274 1.44 -4.64 26.75
C ILE A 274 1.27 -6.13 26.45
N ASP A 275 0.52 -6.82 27.30
CA ASP A 275 0.13 -8.21 27.10
C ASP A 275 -1.04 -8.29 26.10
N ALA A 276 -0.69 -8.56 24.85
CA ALA A 276 -1.58 -8.74 23.71
C ALA A 276 -2.65 -9.84 23.91
N SER A 277 -2.44 -10.79 24.83
CA SER A 277 -3.40 -11.87 25.12
C SER A 277 -4.55 -11.42 26.05
N LYS A 278 -4.37 -10.31 26.76
CA LYS A 278 -5.40 -9.76 27.65
C LYS A 278 -6.34 -8.86 26.87
N SER A 279 -7.61 -8.90 27.26
CA SER A 279 -8.61 -8.02 26.65
C SER A 279 -8.26 -6.55 26.93
N LEU A 280 -8.20 -5.75 25.87
CA LEU A 280 -7.98 -4.30 25.95
C LEU A 280 -9.26 -3.53 26.31
N SER A 281 -10.42 -4.19 26.28
CA SER A 281 -11.71 -3.58 26.62
C SER A 281 -12.68 -4.62 27.21
N GLU A 282 -13.83 -4.17 27.72
CA GLU A 282 -14.91 -5.07 28.14
C GLU A 282 -15.55 -5.83 26.96
N ARG A 283 -15.33 -5.38 25.72
CA ARG A 283 -15.86 -6.05 24.53
C ARG A 283 -14.93 -7.18 24.09
N PRO A 284 -15.48 -8.35 23.70
CA PRO A 284 -14.68 -9.41 23.10
C PRO A 284 -13.94 -8.91 21.85
N THR A 285 -12.63 -9.14 21.81
CA THR A 285 -11.79 -8.87 20.63
C THR A 285 -11.51 -10.16 19.87
N LEU A 286 -11.30 -10.07 18.56
CA LEU A 286 -10.81 -11.21 17.78
C LEU A 286 -9.37 -11.54 18.19
N PRO A 287 -8.98 -12.82 18.21
CA PRO A 287 -7.59 -13.20 18.43
C PRO A 287 -6.67 -12.58 17.38
N MET A 288 -5.51 -12.06 17.82
CA MET A 288 -4.47 -11.62 16.89
C MET A 288 -3.87 -12.83 16.16
N ILE A 289 -3.74 -12.71 14.83
CA ILE A 289 -3.02 -13.69 13.99
C ILE A 289 -1.53 -13.35 13.83
N GLY A 290 -1.15 -12.14 14.21
CA GLY A 290 0.23 -11.68 14.22
C GLY A 290 1.05 -12.28 15.35
N VAL A 291 2.36 -12.35 15.14
CA VAL A 291 3.33 -12.79 16.13
C VAL A 291 4.34 -11.69 16.38
N SER A 292 4.83 -11.57 17.61
CA SER A 292 5.82 -10.55 17.94
C SER A 292 7.21 -10.93 17.45
N PHE A 293 7.89 -9.98 16.82
CA PHE A 293 9.28 -10.08 16.38
C PHE A 293 10.28 -9.57 17.41
N LYS A 294 9.85 -9.07 18.58
CA LYS A 294 10.73 -8.44 19.57
C LYS A 294 11.94 -9.32 19.91
N ARG A 295 11.71 -10.58 20.30
CA ARG A 295 12.77 -11.52 20.68
C ARG A 295 13.78 -11.77 19.55
N TYR A 296 13.33 -11.77 18.30
CA TYR A 296 14.20 -11.89 17.14
C TYR A 296 15.03 -10.61 16.96
N LEU A 297 14.37 -9.45 16.97
CA LEU A 297 15.01 -8.14 16.79
C LEU A 297 16.02 -7.79 17.90
N THR A 298 15.78 -8.26 19.14
CA THR A 298 16.68 -8.06 20.30
C THR A 298 17.76 -9.13 20.44
N GLY A 299 17.76 -10.16 19.58
CA GLY A 299 18.74 -11.25 19.62
C GLY A 299 18.50 -12.31 20.70
N GLU A 300 17.37 -12.25 21.41
CA GLU A 300 16.95 -13.30 22.35
C GLU A 300 16.57 -14.60 21.63
N SER A 301 16.28 -14.53 20.32
CA SER A 301 16.08 -15.66 19.42
C SER A 301 16.84 -15.42 18.12
N LEU A 302 17.56 -16.43 17.64
CA LEU A 302 18.20 -16.40 16.31
C LEU A 302 17.23 -16.75 15.18
N HIS A 303 16.03 -17.24 15.50
CA HIS A 303 15.02 -17.64 14.53
C HIS A 303 13.88 -16.63 14.50
N ALA A 304 13.54 -16.17 13.29
CA ALA A 304 12.34 -15.38 13.07
C ALA A 304 11.09 -16.19 13.43
N PRO A 305 10.07 -15.58 14.06
CA PRO A 305 8.90 -16.29 14.56
C PRO A 305 7.92 -16.70 13.44
N ARG A 306 8.08 -16.19 12.21
CA ARG A 306 7.17 -16.43 11.10
C ARG A 306 7.89 -17.00 9.89
N THR A 307 7.27 -18.03 9.31
CA THR A 307 7.61 -18.62 8.00
C THR A 307 6.39 -18.73 7.10
N GLN A 308 5.19 -18.53 7.64
CA GLN A 308 3.91 -18.73 6.96
C GLN A 308 3.06 -17.48 7.06
N TYR A 309 2.40 -17.10 5.96
CA TYR A 309 1.43 -16.01 5.96
C TYR A 309 0.47 -16.14 4.77
N GLY A 310 -0.74 -15.60 4.95
CA GLY A 310 -1.76 -15.51 3.92
C GLY A 310 -2.23 -14.08 3.68
N VAL A 311 -2.74 -13.85 2.48
CA VAL A 311 -3.43 -12.62 2.07
C VAL A 311 -4.62 -12.98 1.17
N GLU A 312 -5.70 -12.21 1.28
CA GLU A 312 -6.83 -12.26 0.36
C GLU A 312 -7.39 -10.84 0.16
N LEU A 313 -7.62 -10.47 -1.10
CA LEU A 313 -8.37 -9.28 -1.46
C LEU A 313 -8.96 -9.47 -2.87
N HIS A 314 -10.24 -9.14 -3.05
CA HIS A 314 -10.94 -9.20 -4.34
C HIS A 314 -10.87 -10.59 -5.01
N ASN A 315 -10.99 -11.66 -4.22
CA ASN A 315 -10.84 -13.06 -4.66
C ASN A 315 -9.43 -13.44 -5.15
N GLN A 316 -8.48 -12.50 -5.13
CA GLN A 316 -7.06 -12.80 -5.28
C GLN A 316 -6.51 -13.25 -3.94
N ALA A 317 -5.69 -14.29 -3.96
CA ALA A 317 -5.22 -14.93 -2.74
C ALA A 317 -3.77 -15.36 -2.87
N ALA A 318 -3.04 -15.37 -1.76
CA ALA A 318 -1.79 -16.08 -1.67
C ALA A 318 -1.60 -16.73 -0.30
N TRP A 319 -0.86 -17.84 -0.30
CA TRP A 319 -0.38 -18.51 0.90
C TRP A 319 1.10 -18.83 0.73
N ILE A 320 1.91 -18.37 1.67
CA ILE A 320 3.34 -18.59 1.70
C ILE A 320 3.64 -19.57 2.82
N ASP A 321 4.47 -20.56 2.53
CA ASP A 321 5.00 -21.53 3.48
C ASP A 321 6.49 -21.76 3.22
N GLY A 322 7.32 -21.03 3.98
CA GLY A 322 8.76 -20.98 3.78
C GLY A 322 9.12 -20.46 2.39
N GLU A 323 9.78 -21.30 1.59
CA GLU A 323 10.18 -20.97 0.22
C GLU A 323 9.03 -21.08 -0.80
N TRP A 324 7.90 -21.70 -0.45
CA TRP A 324 6.83 -21.97 -1.40
C TRP A 324 5.73 -20.92 -1.30
N LYS A 325 5.26 -20.45 -2.45
CA LYS A 325 4.11 -19.57 -2.55
C LYS A 325 3.07 -20.15 -3.48
N LEU A 326 1.85 -20.27 -2.95
CA LEU A 326 0.64 -20.50 -3.71
C LEU A 326 0.00 -19.14 -4.00
N ARG A 327 -0.40 -18.88 -5.25
CA ARG A 327 -1.00 -17.62 -5.67
C ARG A 327 -2.21 -17.85 -6.57
N ARG A 328 -3.25 -17.03 -6.40
CA ARG A 328 -4.40 -16.92 -7.29
C ARG A 328 -4.58 -15.45 -7.67
N LEU A 329 -4.57 -15.18 -8.98
CA LEU A 329 -4.85 -13.88 -9.58
C LEU A 329 -6.16 -13.96 -10.36
N VAL A 330 -7.08 -13.02 -10.13
CA VAL A 330 -8.31 -12.93 -10.91
C VAL A 330 -8.02 -12.16 -12.20
N THR A 331 -8.43 -12.72 -13.34
CA THR A 331 -8.16 -12.14 -14.66
C THR A 331 -9.23 -11.15 -15.12
N VAL A 332 -10.45 -11.19 -14.56
CA VAL A 332 -11.56 -10.29 -14.91
C VAL A 332 -12.30 -9.82 -13.65
N PHE A 333 -12.29 -8.51 -13.39
CA PHE A 333 -13.15 -7.87 -12.40
C PHE A 333 -14.45 -7.39 -13.10
N PRO A 334 -15.66 -7.50 -12.50
CA PRO A 334 -16.03 -8.08 -11.20
C PRO A 334 -16.46 -9.56 -11.29
N GLN A 335 -16.40 -10.19 -12.47
CA GLN A 335 -16.73 -11.61 -12.67
C GLN A 335 -15.60 -12.52 -12.19
N ALA A 336 -15.28 -12.43 -10.91
CA ALA A 336 -14.24 -13.22 -10.29
C ALA A 336 -14.75 -14.65 -10.06
N GLY A 337 -14.59 -15.53 -11.05
CA GLY A 337 -14.46 -16.96 -10.78
C GLY A 337 -13.14 -17.24 -10.07
N ASN A 338 -13.04 -18.36 -9.35
CA ASN A 338 -11.75 -18.81 -8.83
C ASN A 338 -10.83 -19.13 -10.00
N ALA A 339 -9.86 -18.27 -10.27
CA ALA A 339 -8.74 -18.61 -11.15
C ALA A 339 -7.97 -19.82 -10.58
N PRO A 340 -7.31 -20.63 -11.43
CA PRO A 340 -6.51 -21.75 -10.95
C PRO A 340 -5.37 -21.26 -10.05
N TRP A 341 -4.96 -22.11 -9.11
CA TRP A 341 -3.77 -21.86 -8.32
C TRP A 341 -2.52 -21.94 -9.18
N GLU A 342 -1.63 -20.98 -8.98
CA GLU A 342 -0.25 -20.97 -9.44
C GLU A 342 0.67 -21.28 -8.25
N LEU A 343 1.85 -21.84 -8.53
CA LEU A 343 2.81 -22.23 -7.50
C LEU A 343 4.20 -21.75 -7.88
N PHE A 344 4.92 -21.15 -6.92
CA PHE A 344 6.26 -20.62 -7.12
C PHE A 344 7.18 -21.04 -5.97
N ASN A 345 8.47 -21.17 -6.25
CA ASN A 345 9.52 -21.28 -5.24
C ASN A 345 10.23 -19.93 -5.12
N LEU A 346 9.96 -19.17 -4.06
CA LEU A 346 10.48 -17.82 -3.84
C LEU A 346 11.98 -17.78 -3.56
N GLN A 347 12.60 -18.90 -3.15
CA GLN A 347 14.06 -18.94 -2.98
C GLN A 347 14.77 -18.88 -4.35
N ARG A 348 14.22 -19.54 -5.37
CA ARG A 348 14.79 -19.63 -6.73
C ARG A 348 14.21 -18.58 -7.69
N ASP A 349 12.94 -18.28 -7.53
CA ASP A 349 12.15 -17.39 -8.38
C ASP A 349 11.30 -16.43 -7.50
N PRO A 350 11.94 -15.48 -6.81
CA PRO A 350 11.25 -14.49 -5.96
C PRO A 350 10.35 -13.54 -6.76
N LEU A 351 10.47 -13.52 -8.09
CA LEU A 351 9.71 -12.64 -8.99
C LEU A 351 8.52 -13.36 -9.65
N GLU A 352 8.28 -14.62 -9.30
CA GLU A 352 7.12 -15.40 -9.74
C GLU A 352 7.00 -15.51 -11.27
N THR A 353 8.12 -15.78 -11.94
CA THR A 353 8.23 -15.87 -13.40
C THR A 353 7.90 -17.26 -13.94
N HIS A 354 7.98 -18.32 -13.13
CA HIS A 354 7.80 -19.69 -13.55
C HIS A 354 6.80 -20.46 -12.68
N ASN A 355 5.60 -20.69 -13.22
CA ASN A 355 4.53 -21.42 -12.53
C ASN A 355 4.81 -22.94 -12.52
N LEU A 356 4.96 -23.51 -11.32
CA LEU A 356 5.27 -24.91 -11.04
C LEU A 356 4.04 -25.76 -10.68
N ALA A 357 2.83 -25.20 -10.77
CA ALA A 357 1.62 -25.88 -10.28
C ALA A 357 1.35 -27.22 -10.97
N ALA A 358 1.64 -27.32 -12.27
CA ALA A 358 1.47 -28.55 -13.06
C ALA A 358 2.47 -29.65 -12.66
N ASP A 359 3.68 -29.28 -12.24
CA ASP A 359 4.74 -30.22 -11.89
C ASP A 359 4.67 -30.69 -10.43
N TYR A 360 3.99 -29.92 -9.56
CA TYR A 360 3.91 -30.18 -8.12
C TYR A 360 2.46 -30.17 -7.60
N VAL A 361 1.59 -30.95 -8.24
CA VAL A 361 0.15 -31.02 -7.92
C VAL A 361 -0.13 -31.34 -6.45
N ASP A 362 0.63 -32.27 -5.85
CA ASP A 362 0.47 -32.60 -4.42
C ASP A 362 0.80 -31.41 -3.51
N LYS A 363 1.78 -30.59 -3.89
CA LYS A 363 2.14 -29.38 -3.14
C LYS A 363 1.06 -28.31 -3.26
N VAL A 364 0.46 -28.15 -4.45
CA VAL A 364 -0.71 -27.29 -4.65
C VAL A 364 -1.86 -27.71 -3.73
N LYS A 365 -2.10 -29.01 -3.58
CA LYS A 365 -3.16 -29.53 -2.69
C LYS A 365 -2.87 -29.25 -1.22
N ILE A 366 -1.63 -29.44 -0.77
CA ILE A 366 -1.19 -29.16 0.61
C ILE A 366 -1.36 -27.66 0.92
N LEU A 367 -0.80 -26.79 0.07
CA LEU A 367 -0.81 -25.35 0.31
C LEU A 367 -2.20 -24.74 0.15
N SER A 368 -3.03 -25.25 -0.76
CA SER A 368 -4.41 -24.77 -0.89
C SER A 368 -5.25 -25.17 0.34
N SER A 369 -5.03 -26.36 0.90
CA SER A 369 -5.68 -26.75 2.18
C SER A 369 -5.22 -25.86 3.34
N ALA A 370 -3.95 -25.48 3.39
CA ALA A 370 -3.43 -24.54 4.39
C ALA A 370 -4.00 -23.13 4.21
N TYR A 371 -4.13 -22.65 2.97
CA TYR A 371 -4.82 -21.41 2.66
C TYR A 371 -6.28 -21.44 3.14
N GLU A 372 -7.03 -22.52 2.90
CA GLU A 372 -8.43 -22.62 3.35
C GLU A 372 -8.54 -22.58 4.88
N ALA A 373 -7.59 -23.18 5.60
CA ALA A 373 -7.53 -23.08 7.06
C ALA A 373 -7.29 -21.64 7.51
N PHE A 374 -6.35 -20.92 6.87
CA PHE A 374 -6.11 -19.50 7.10
C PHE A 374 -7.34 -18.65 6.79
N ALA A 375 -7.98 -18.86 5.64
CA ALA A 375 -9.16 -18.14 5.18
C ALA A 375 -10.33 -18.32 6.17
N LYS A 376 -10.52 -19.53 6.69
CA LYS A 376 -11.50 -19.81 7.74
C LYS A 376 -11.18 -19.10 9.05
N GLN A 377 -9.91 -19.11 9.47
CA GLN A 377 -9.46 -18.43 10.69
C GLN A 377 -9.65 -16.91 10.61
N THR A 378 -9.40 -16.33 9.44
CA THR A 378 -9.48 -14.88 9.20
C THR A 378 -10.83 -14.41 8.68
N MET A 379 -11.81 -15.33 8.57
CA MET A 379 -13.17 -15.06 8.11
C MET A 379 -13.22 -14.43 6.72
N VAL A 380 -12.41 -14.93 5.78
CA VAL A 380 -12.56 -14.61 4.36
C VAL A 380 -13.96 -15.00 3.90
N LEU A 381 -14.69 -14.05 3.33
CA LEU A 381 -16.05 -14.25 2.84
C LEU A 381 -16.11 -14.03 1.33
N TYR A 382 -16.66 -15.01 0.62
CA TYR A 382 -16.95 -14.88 -0.80
C TYR A 382 -18.33 -14.25 -0.98
N ALA A 383 -18.37 -13.00 -1.43
CA ALA A 383 -19.62 -12.30 -1.67
C ALA A 383 -20.43 -13.00 -2.80
N LYS A 384 -21.71 -13.30 -2.53
CA LYS A 384 -22.68 -13.77 -3.53
C LYS A 384 -23.69 -12.66 -3.78
N GLY A 385 -23.80 -12.17 -5.01
CA GLY A 385 -24.77 -11.13 -5.37
C GLY A 385 -24.26 -10.14 -6.41
N LYS A 386 -25.02 -9.06 -6.66
CA LYS A 386 -24.57 -7.92 -7.45
C LYS A 386 -23.77 -6.97 -6.56
N LEU A 387 -22.73 -6.35 -7.11
CA LEU A 387 -22.02 -5.25 -6.44
C LEU A 387 -23.02 -4.11 -6.17
N ILE A 388 -23.06 -3.62 -4.95
CA ILE A 388 -23.86 -2.47 -4.54
C ILE A 388 -22.87 -1.42 -4.06
N ASP A 389 -23.02 -0.17 -4.51
CA ASP A 389 -22.07 0.87 -4.20
C ASP A 389 -22.37 1.50 -2.83
N TYR A 390 -21.32 1.95 -2.14
CA TYR A 390 -21.40 2.34 -0.74
C TYR A 390 -21.39 3.86 -0.57
N VAL A 391 -22.34 4.42 0.19
CA VAL A 391 -22.49 5.88 0.32
C VAL A 391 -22.23 6.41 1.72
N GLY A 392 -22.30 5.58 2.76
CA GLY A 392 -21.92 6.01 4.11
C GLY A 392 -22.60 5.23 5.23
N ILE A 393 -22.54 5.77 6.45
CA ILE A 393 -23.28 5.28 7.63
C ILE A 393 -24.35 6.31 7.97
N ASP A 394 -25.60 5.87 8.12
CA ASP A 394 -26.67 6.66 8.70
C ASP A 394 -26.28 7.05 10.14
N SER A 395 -26.07 8.35 10.37
CA SER A 395 -25.60 8.87 11.66
C SER A 395 -26.61 8.71 12.80
N LYS A 396 -27.89 8.45 12.51
CA LYS A 396 -28.94 8.23 13.51
C LYS A 396 -29.07 6.75 13.85
N THR A 397 -28.95 5.86 12.87
CA THR A 397 -29.19 4.42 13.06
C THR A 397 -27.92 3.59 13.16
N GLY A 398 -26.77 4.15 12.78
CA GLY A 398 -25.51 3.43 12.66
C GLY A 398 -25.48 2.41 11.52
N ARG A 399 -26.51 2.38 10.66
CA ARG A 399 -26.62 1.41 9.56
C ARG A 399 -25.90 1.92 8.32
N TYR A 400 -25.27 1.01 7.59
CA TYR A 400 -24.71 1.31 6.30
C TYR A 400 -25.81 1.74 5.31
N LEU A 401 -25.54 2.81 4.57
CA LEU A 401 -26.31 3.31 3.45
C LEU A 401 -25.60 2.82 2.18
N ALA A 402 -26.32 2.04 1.38
CA ALA A 402 -25.86 1.60 0.08
C ALA A 402 -26.73 2.24 -1.01
N VAL A 403 -26.22 2.38 -2.23
CA VAL A 403 -27.02 2.79 -3.39
C VAL A 403 -26.91 1.76 -4.49
N ASP A 404 -28.01 1.57 -5.20
CA ASP A 404 -27.98 0.81 -6.44
C ASP A 404 -27.11 1.57 -7.48
N PRO A 405 -26.06 0.96 -8.05
CA PRO A 405 -25.12 1.67 -8.92
C PRO A 405 -25.71 2.06 -10.28
N GLN A 406 -26.86 1.50 -10.68
CA GLN A 406 -27.53 1.85 -11.94
C GLN A 406 -28.51 3.02 -11.76
N THR A 407 -29.13 3.12 -10.58
CA THR A 407 -30.21 4.08 -10.32
C THR A 407 -29.83 5.19 -9.34
N LEU A 408 -28.69 5.03 -8.65
CA LEU A 408 -28.21 5.88 -7.56
C LEU A 408 -29.22 6.06 -6.41
N GLN A 409 -30.24 5.19 -6.33
CA GLN A 409 -31.24 5.24 -5.28
C GLN A 409 -30.74 4.52 -4.02
N PRO A 410 -31.04 5.03 -2.81
CA PRO A 410 -30.70 4.36 -1.56
C PRO A 410 -31.34 2.98 -1.49
N VAL A 411 -30.54 1.97 -1.16
CA VAL A 411 -31.01 0.62 -0.81
C VAL A 411 -30.64 0.33 0.64
N PRO A 412 -31.49 -0.40 1.40
CA PRO A 412 -31.09 -0.93 2.70
C PRO A 412 -29.82 -1.75 2.50
N ALA A 413 -28.73 -1.45 3.23
CA ALA A 413 -27.51 -2.23 3.11
C ALA A 413 -27.84 -3.71 3.31
N PRO A 414 -27.33 -4.62 2.46
CA PRO A 414 -27.47 -6.03 2.75
C PRO A 414 -26.81 -6.27 4.10
N LEU A 415 -27.57 -6.81 5.06
CA LEU A 415 -26.98 -7.67 6.07
C LEU A 415 -26.16 -8.67 5.25
N ALA A 416 -24.84 -8.68 5.39
CA ALA A 416 -24.02 -9.75 4.85
C ALA A 416 -24.73 -11.03 5.26
N ILE A 417 -25.40 -11.71 4.31
CA ILE A 417 -26.36 -12.77 4.64
C ILE A 417 -25.52 -13.85 5.32
N PRO A 418 -25.63 -14.04 6.65
CA PRO A 418 -25.04 -15.21 7.25
C PRO A 418 -25.85 -16.37 6.66
N LEU A 419 -25.19 -17.37 6.09
CA LEU A 419 -25.90 -18.58 5.71
C LEU A 419 -26.61 -19.11 6.95
N ASP A 420 -27.93 -19.07 6.90
CA ASP A 420 -28.78 -19.85 7.78
C ASP A 420 -28.34 -21.30 7.56
N THR A 421 -27.74 -21.90 8.59
CA THR A 421 -27.20 -23.27 8.53
C THR A 421 -28.31 -24.31 8.68
N LYS A 422 -29.46 -24.06 8.02
CA LYS A 422 -30.59 -24.99 7.98
C LYS A 422 -31.29 -24.96 6.62
N SER A 423 -31.64 -26.16 6.17
CA SER A 423 -32.26 -26.58 4.90
C SER A 423 -31.27 -26.75 3.73
N ASP A 424 -31.07 -27.93 3.12
CA ASP A 424 -31.67 -29.26 3.25
C ASP A 424 -30.62 -30.28 2.73
N GLN A 425 -30.44 -31.44 3.39
CA GLN A 425 -30.80 -32.79 2.88
C GLN A 425 -30.38 -33.10 1.44
#